data_AF-A0A3C0KA06-F1
#
_entry.id   AF-A0A3C0KA06-F1
#
_cell.length_a   1.000
_cell.length_b   1.000
_cell.length_c   1.000
_cell.angle_alpha   90.00
_cell.angle_beta   90.00
_cell.angle_gamma   90.00
#
_symmetry.space_group_name_H-M   'P 1'
#
loop_
_entity.id
_entity.type
_entity.pdbx_description
1 polymer ?
#
loop_
_entity_poly.entity_id
_entity_poly.type
_entity_poly.pdbx_seq_one_letter_code
_entity_poly.pdbx_strand_id
1 'polypeptide(L)' 'DRDTALAQAEGHLKSRNIVQGGDVYAITCGEPMGAPGGTNMLKICRAS' A
#
# COMPACT_ATOMS: atom_id res chain seq x y z
N ASP A 1 3.87 -10.62 -5.59
CA ASP A 1 4.79 -9.46 -5.52
C ASP A 1 4.12 -8.16 -5.15
N ARG A 2 3.47 -7.45 -6.08
CA ARG A 2 2.81 -6.17 -5.73
C ARG A 2 1.71 -6.35 -4.70
N ASP A 3 0.72 -7.20 -4.98
CA ASP A 3 -0.45 -7.31 -4.11
C ASP A 3 -0.06 -7.84 -2.72
N THR A 4 0.97 -8.70 -2.67
CA THR A 4 1.62 -9.14 -1.43
C THR A 4 2.24 -7.97 -0.67
N ALA A 5 3.01 -7.10 -1.34
CA ALA A 5 3.64 -5.95 -0.72
C ALA A 5 2.63 -4.90 -0.24
N LEU A 6 1.57 -4.65 -1.02
CA LEU A 6 0.47 -3.77 -0.62
C LEU A 6 -0.26 -4.32 0.62
N ALA A 7 -0.52 -5.63 0.66
CA ALA A 7 -1.14 -6.28 1.82
C ALA A 7 -0.24 -6.24 3.06
N GLN A 8 1.07 -6.44 2.90
CA GLN A 8 2.04 -6.30 3.99
C GLN A 8 2.09 -4.86 4.52
N ALA A 9 2.05 -3.86 3.62
CA ALA A 9 2.02 -2.45 4.01
C ALA A 9 0.75 -2.12 4.82
N GLU A 10 -0.44 -2.51 4.34
CA GLU A 10 -1.69 -2.32 5.07
C GLU A 10 -1.67 -3.05 6.43
N GLY A 11 -1.20 -4.30 6.47
CA GLY A 11 -1.07 -5.06 7.70
C GLY A 11 -0.14 -4.41 8.72
N HIS A 12 0.96 -3.83 8.26
CA HIS A 12 1.89 -3.09 9.11
C HIS A 12 1.26 -1.82 9.67
N LEU A 13 0.50 -1.07 8.86
CA LEU A 13 -0.23 0.12 9.30
C LEU A 13 -1.31 -0.23 10.33
N LYS A 14 -2.04 -1.33 10.14
CA LYS A 14 -3.02 -1.85 11.12
C LYS A 14 -2.35 -2.26 12.43
N SER A 15 -1.22 -2.96 12.36
CA SER A 15 -0.49 -3.41 13.56
C SER A 15 -0.03 -2.24 14.46
N ARG A 16 0.15 -1.05 13.85
CA ARG A 16 0.52 0.20 14.53
C ARG A 16 -0.68 1.06 14.91
N ASN A 17 -1.91 0.59 14.68
CA ASN A 17 -3.15 1.34 14.85
C ASN A 17 -3.20 2.67 14.05
N ILE A 18 -2.51 2.73 12.90
CA ILE A 18 -2.50 3.91 12.02
C ILE A 18 -3.75 3.93 11.12
N VAL A 19 -4.17 2.75 10.66
CA VAL A 19 -5.40 2.57 9.87
C VAL A 19 -6.24 1.45 10.48
N GLN A 20 -7.56 1.55 10.36
CA GLN A 20 -8.54 0.59 10.85
C GLN A 20 -9.47 0.14 9.72
N GLY A 21 -10.23 -0.92 9.95
CA GLY A 21 -11.21 -1.42 8.98
C GLY A 21 -12.23 -0.34 8.62
N GLY A 22 -12.35 -0.04 7.33
CA GLY A 22 -13.22 1.01 6.80
C GLY A 22 -12.53 2.32 6.44
N ASP A 23 -11.29 2.55 6.90
CA ASP A 23 -10.54 3.77 6.57
C ASP A 23 -10.17 3.82 5.08
N VAL A 24 -10.15 5.02 4.51
CA VAL A 24 -9.71 5.25 3.13
C VAL A 24 -8.27 5.76 3.15
N TYR A 25 -7.40 5.10 2.40
CA TYR A 25 -5.98 5.47 2.31
C TYR A 25 -5.51 5.48 0.86
N ALA A 26 -4.49 6.31 0.58
CA ALA A 26 -3.80 6.31 -0.70
C ALA A 26 -2.43 5.65 -0.52
N ILE A 27 -2.05 4.77 -1.44
CA ILE A 27 -0.75 4.14 -1.49
C ILE A 27 -0.11 4.38 -2.85
N THR A 28 1.17 4.73 -2.85
CA THR A 28 1.94 4.91 -4.07
C THR A 28 3.03 3.86 -4.15
N CYS A 29 3.31 3.38 -5.35
CA CYS A 29 4.43 2.49 -5.61
C CYS A 29 5.03 2.75 -6.99
N GLY A 30 6.28 2.30 -7.18
CA GLY A 30 6.94 2.28 -8.47
C GLY A 30 6.84 0.89 -9.08
N GLU A 31 6.33 0.81 -10.31
CA GLU A 31 6.34 -0.41 -11.11
C GLU A 31 7.42 -0.37 -12.20
N PRO A 32 8.16 -1.48 -12.41
CA PRO A 32 8.14 -2.69 -11.60
C PRO A 32 8.90 -2.50 -10.27
N MET A 33 8.38 -3.08 -9.18
CA MET A 33 9.04 -3.00 -7.89
C MET A 33 10.46 -3.59 -7.96
N GLY A 34 11.43 -2.91 -7.35
CA GLY A 34 12.83 -3.34 -7.32
C GLY A 34 13.66 -2.92 -8.54
N ALA A 35 13.07 -2.19 -9.50
CA ALA A 35 13.80 -1.59 -10.62
C ALA A 35 13.80 -0.05 -10.55
N PRO A 36 14.80 0.63 -11.15
CA PRO A 36 14.77 2.07 -11.35
C PRO A 36 13.60 2.45 -12.27
N GLY A 37 12.66 3.25 -11.80
CA GLY A 37 11.46 3.62 -12.57
C GLY A 37 10.57 4.71 -11.97
N GLY A 38 10.94 5.26 -10.80
CA GLY A 38 10.17 6.28 -10.11
C GLY A 38 8.86 5.77 -9.50
N THR A 39 8.17 6.63 -8.74
CA THR A 39 6.82 6.35 -8.25
C THR A 39 5.84 6.71 -9.36
N ASN A 40 5.27 5.70 -10.02
CA ASN A 40 4.40 5.87 -11.19
C ASN A 40 2.97 5.36 -10.95
N MET A 41 2.68 4.80 -9.78
CA MET A 41 1.35 4.38 -9.36
C MET A 41 0.90 5.15 -8.13
N LEU A 42 -0.37 5.57 -8.15
CA LEU A 42 -1.16 5.90 -6.97
C LEU A 42 -2.43 5.05 -6.99
N LYS A 43 -2.77 4.44 -5.84
CA LYS A 43 -3.99 3.67 -5.65
C LYS A 43 -4.72 4.15 -4.41
N ILE A 44 -6.02 4.40 -4.55
CA ILE A 44 -6.91 4.67 -3.42
C ILE A 44 -7.57 3.35 -3.02
N CYS A 45 -7.43 3.01 -1.74
CA CYS A 45 -7.91 1.76 -1.17
C CYS A 45 -8.79 2.05 0.04
N ARG A 46 -9.67 1.09 0.36
CA ARG A 46 -10.34 1.04 1.65
C ARG A 46 -9.73 -0.10 2.47
N ALA A 47 -9.26 0.21 3.67
CA ALA A 47 -8.72 -0.77 4.59
C ALA A 47 -9.81 -1.77 4.99
N SER A 48 -9.43 -3.05 4.97
CA SER A 48 -10.35 -4.18 5.20
C SER A 48 -10.30 -4.76 6.60
#